data_AF-A0A1Q3DJ85-F1
#
_entry.id   AF-A0A1Q3DJ85-F1
#
_cell.length_a   1.000
_cell.length_b   1.000
_cell.length_c   1.000
_cell.angle_alpha   90.00
_cell.angle_beta   90.00
_cell.angle_gamma   90.00
#
_symmetry.space_group_name_H-M   'P 1'
#
loop_
_entity.id
_entity.type
_entity.pdbx_description
1 polymer ?
#
loop_
_entity_poly.entity_id
_entity_poly.type
_entity_poly.pdbx_seq_one_letter_code
_entity_poly.pdbx_strand_id
1 'polypeptide(L)'
;FSIKRAWESIRASGPLVDWAKLVWHPSRIPNHAFCLWLEILDALKTLTKLSQLGIVQDTCCRFNCGDNETVEHLFFACPYSQGIWIEVLRKCNIIRPILPWAEEISWLVEHTNGNKPPLVLRKIAIGSTVYQIWMERNRRSFKNSFLPPEAIIRKIQSDV
;
A
#
# COMPACT_ATOMS: atom_id res chain seq x y z
N PHE A 1 9.48 7.27 -38.03
CA PHE A 1 8.70 7.90 -36.94
C PHE A 1 8.27 6.81 -35.96
N SER A 2 8.43 6.98 -34.64
CA SER A 2 7.91 6.02 -33.65
C SER A 2 7.19 6.74 -32.54
N ILE A 3 6.10 6.14 -32.04
CA ILE A 3 5.29 6.68 -30.95
C ILE A 3 6.16 6.93 -29.70
N LYS A 4 7.14 6.05 -29.45
CA LYS A 4 8.11 6.20 -28.35
C LYS A 4 8.91 7.52 -28.45
N ARG A 5 9.48 7.82 -29.63
CA ARG A 5 10.27 9.06 -29.81
C ARG A 5 9.41 10.32 -29.73
N ALA A 6 8.18 10.27 -30.25
CA ALA A 6 7.23 11.37 -30.12
C ALA A 6 6.86 11.62 -28.65
N TRP A 7 6.57 10.55 -27.89
CA TRP A 7 6.28 10.64 -26.46
C TRP A 7 7.45 11.20 -25.65
N GLU A 8 8.67 10.72 -25.91
CA GLU A 8 9.89 11.20 -25.27
C GLU A 8 10.16 12.68 -25.57
N SER A 9 9.79 13.18 -26.76
CA SER A 9 9.97 14.58 -27.13
C SER A 9 8.97 15.56 -26.48
N ILE A 10 7.79 15.06 -26.10
CA ILE A 10 6.70 15.91 -25.54
C ILE A 10 6.71 15.87 -24.01
N ARG A 11 7.13 14.77 -23.38
CA ARG A 11 7.07 14.67 -21.91
C ARG A 11 8.18 15.48 -21.24
N ALA A 12 7.83 16.15 -20.15
CA ALA A 12 8.82 16.57 -19.16
C ALA A 12 9.30 15.33 -18.39
N SER A 13 10.60 15.01 -18.46
CA SER A 13 11.16 13.93 -17.66
C SER A 13 11.46 14.43 -16.25
N GLY A 14 10.73 13.91 -15.26
CA GLY A 14 11.07 14.11 -13.85
C GLY A 14 12.30 13.29 -13.43
N PRO A 15 12.82 13.55 -12.21
CA PRO A 15 13.88 12.73 -11.63
C PRO A 15 13.43 11.28 -11.48
N LEU A 16 14.38 10.35 -11.56
CA LEU A 16 14.12 8.95 -11.26
C LEU A 16 13.83 8.80 -9.77
N VAL A 17 12.77 8.05 -9.45
CA VAL A 17 12.36 7.77 -8.07
C VAL A 17 12.67 6.31 -7.74
N ASP A 18 13.26 6.07 -6.57
CA ASP A 18 13.78 4.75 -6.21
C ASP A 18 12.68 3.71 -6.00
N TRP A 19 11.50 4.14 -5.54
CA TRP A 19 10.32 3.30 -5.38
C TRP A 19 9.69 2.85 -6.70
N ALA A 20 10.10 3.39 -7.85
CA ALA A 20 9.50 3.02 -9.14
C ALA A 20 9.61 1.51 -9.41
N LYS A 21 10.72 0.87 -9.03
CA LYS A 21 10.93 -0.58 -9.22
C LYS A 21 10.21 -1.45 -8.20
N LEU A 22 9.75 -0.87 -7.09
CA LEU A 22 8.91 -1.52 -6.11
C LEU A 22 7.48 -1.65 -6.68
N VAL A 23 6.96 -0.54 -7.19
CA VAL A 23 5.59 -0.46 -7.75
C VAL A 23 5.51 -1.09 -9.15
N TRP A 24 6.35 -0.65 -10.06
CA TRP A 24 6.28 -0.94 -11.49
C TRP A 24 7.23 -2.06 -11.90
N HIS A 25 6.98 -3.28 -11.41
CA HIS A 25 7.75 -4.48 -11.74
C HIS A 25 6.92 -5.45 -12.63
N PRO A 26 7.56 -6.39 -13.36
CA PRO A 26 6.85 -7.27 -14.31
C PRO A 26 5.75 -8.14 -13.69
N SER A 27 5.99 -8.67 -12.48
CA SER A 27 5.06 -9.56 -11.76
C SER A 27 3.97 -8.83 -10.97
N ARG A 28 3.78 -7.53 -11.22
CA ARG A 28 2.82 -6.71 -10.48
C ARG A 28 1.37 -7.09 -10.83
N ILE A 29 0.49 -7.06 -9.84
CA ILE A 29 -0.96 -7.03 -10.07
C ILE A 29 -1.35 -5.57 -10.34
N PRO A 30 -1.97 -5.24 -11.50
CA PRO A 30 -2.22 -3.85 -11.89
C PRO A 30 -2.96 -3.01 -10.86
N ASN A 31 -4.05 -3.54 -10.28
CA ASN A 31 -4.84 -2.83 -9.27
C ASN A 31 -4.03 -2.59 -7.97
N HIS A 32 -3.17 -3.53 -7.60
CA HIS A 32 -2.36 -3.43 -6.38
C HIS A 32 -1.25 -2.40 -6.57
N ALA A 33 -0.56 -2.45 -7.70
CA ALA A 33 0.45 -1.47 -8.07
C ALA A 33 -0.13 -0.05 -8.15
N PHE A 34 -1.32 0.10 -8.74
CA PHE A 34 -1.98 1.39 -8.81
C PHE A 34 -2.35 1.93 -7.42
N CYS A 35 -2.90 1.08 -6.54
CA CYS A 35 -3.22 1.47 -5.17
C CYS A 35 -1.96 1.84 -4.37
N LEU A 36 -0.90 1.03 -4.46
CA LEU A 36 0.39 1.30 -3.81
C LEU A 36 1.03 2.60 -4.32
N TRP A 37 0.94 2.85 -5.63
CA TRP A 37 1.43 4.09 -6.22
C TRP A 37 0.72 5.33 -5.67
N LEU A 38 -0.62 5.28 -5.60
CA LEU A 38 -1.40 6.37 -5.01
C LEU A 38 -1.04 6.58 -3.55
N GLU A 39 -0.77 5.50 -2.81
CA GLU A 39 -0.40 5.60 -1.41
C GLU A 39 0.98 6.23 -1.21
N ILE A 40 1.98 5.84 -2.01
CA ILE A 40 3.32 6.44 -1.98
C ILE A 40 3.26 7.95 -2.32
N LEU A 41 2.34 8.36 -3.19
CA LEU A 41 2.11 9.76 -3.54
C LEU A 41 1.21 10.51 -2.55
N ASP A 42 0.79 9.86 -1.45
CA ASP A 42 -0.15 10.43 -0.50
C ASP A 42 -1.44 10.92 -1.20
N ALA A 43 -1.91 10.19 -2.20
CA ALA A 43 -3.05 10.56 -3.04
C ALA A 43 -4.35 9.80 -2.69
N LEU A 44 -4.29 8.82 -1.77
CA LEU A 44 -5.49 8.13 -1.28
C LEU A 44 -6.38 9.08 -0.45
N LYS A 45 -7.70 8.93 -0.63
CA LYS A 45 -8.72 9.77 0.01
C LYS A 45 -9.09 9.24 1.40
N THR A 46 -8.20 9.46 2.36
CA THR A 46 -8.45 9.18 3.79
C THR A 46 -9.50 10.13 4.36
N LEU A 47 -10.13 9.75 5.48
CA LEU A 47 -11.17 10.60 6.10
C LEU A 47 -10.63 11.96 6.52
N THR A 48 -9.39 12.04 7.03
CA THR A 48 -8.78 13.33 7.39
C THR A 48 -8.70 14.26 6.17
N LYS A 49 -8.35 13.74 4.98
CA LYS A 49 -8.34 14.52 3.73
C LYS A 49 -9.73 14.91 3.26
N LEU A 50 -10.70 14.00 3.39
CA LEU A 50 -12.09 14.30 3.06
C LEU A 50 -12.70 15.33 4.02
N SER A 51 -12.26 15.34 5.28
CA SER A 51 -12.68 16.30 6.30
C SER A 51 -12.13 17.70 6.01
N GLN A 52 -10.86 17.81 5.59
CA GLN A 52 -10.29 19.07 5.11
C GLN A 52 -11.03 19.64 3.89
N LEU A 53 -11.65 18.78 3.08
CA LEU A 53 -12.50 19.17 1.94
C LEU A 53 -13.96 19.46 2.34
N GLY A 54 -14.32 19.33 3.62
CA GLY A 54 -15.69 19.54 4.12
C GLY A 54 -16.68 18.43 3.74
N ILE A 55 -16.20 17.27 3.27
CA ILE A 55 -17.05 16.16 2.80
C ILE A 55 -17.51 15.29 3.98
N VAL A 56 -16.65 15.10 4.99
CA VAL A 56 -16.93 14.29 6.18
C VAL A 56 -16.56 15.04 7.46
N GLN A 57 -17.34 14.85 8.51
CA GLN A 57 -17.02 15.42 9.83
C GLN A 57 -16.30 14.41 10.74
N ASP A 58 -16.64 13.13 10.59
CA ASP A 58 -16.03 12.04 11.35
C ASP A 58 -14.75 11.53 10.68
N THR A 59 -13.62 11.72 11.37
CA THR A 59 -12.29 11.25 10.97
C THR A 59 -11.86 9.97 11.69
N CYS A 60 -12.71 9.36 12.52
CA CYS A 60 -12.37 8.14 13.24
C CYS A 60 -11.96 7.02 12.28
N CYS A 61 -10.89 6.32 12.64
CA CYS A 61 -10.39 5.18 11.90
C CYS A 61 -11.48 4.13 11.74
N ARG A 62 -11.73 3.72 10.48
CA ARG A 62 -12.74 2.71 10.15
C ARG A 62 -12.39 1.31 10.64
N PHE A 63 -11.19 1.13 11.21
CA PHE A 63 -10.80 -0.08 11.89
C PHE A 63 -11.19 -0.11 13.38
N ASN A 64 -11.84 0.94 13.89
CA ASN A 64 -12.37 1.05 15.26
C ASN A 64 -11.27 0.95 16.34
N CYS A 65 -10.08 1.50 16.08
CA CYS A 65 -8.97 1.50 17.04
C CYS A 65 -8.94 2.72 17.97
N GLY A 66 -9.81 3.72 17.77
CA GLY A 66 -9.92 4.91 18.62
C GLY A 66 -9.17 6.15 18.12
N ASP A 67 -8.34 6.03 17.09
CA ASP A 67 -7.58 7.13 16.49
C ASP A 67 -8.23 7.67 15.20
N ASN A 68 -7.68 8.76 14.66
CA ASN A 68 -8.08 9.33 13.36
C ASN A 68 -7.46 8.60 12.16
N GLU A 69 -8.19 8.54 11.05
CA GLU A 69 -7.75 7.93 9.80
C GLU A 69 -6.84 8.86 8.99
N THR A 70 -5.54 8.79 9.25
CA THR A 70 -4.50 9.33 8.35
C THR A 70 -3.90 8.22 7.48
N VAL A 71 -3.13 8.60 6.45
CA VAL A 71 -2.40 7.64 5.59
C VAL A 71 -1.42 6.82 6.44
N GLU A 72 -0.58 7.49 7.23
CA GLU A 72 0.36 6.86 8.15
C GLU A 72 -0.33 5.93 9.15
N HIS A 73 -1.50 6.34 9.66
CA HIS A 73 -2.27 5.51 10.57
C HIS A 73 -2.86 4.28 9.86
N LEU A 74 -3.41 4.46 8.67
CA LEU A 74 -4.06 3.39 7.92
C LEU A 74 -3.08 2.28 7.51
N PHE A 75 -1.85 2.65 7.14
CA PHE A 75 -0.80 1.74 6.71
C PHE A 75 0.33 1.68 7.74
N PHE A 76 0.05 0.91 8.80
CA PHE A 76 0.98 0.34 9.79
C PHE A 76 1.07 1.01 11.17
N ALA A 77 0.41 2.14 11.42
CA ALA A 77 0.23 2.62 12.80
C ALA A 77 -1.04 2.04 13.46
N CYS A 78 -2.09 1.74 12.68
CA CYS A 78 -3.31 1.13 13.20
C CYS A 78 -3.04 -0.32 13.63
N PRO A 79 -3.40 -0.75 14.86
CA PRO A 79 -3.17 -2.11 15.35
C PRO A 79 -3.70 -3.21 14.42
N TYR A 80 -4.85 -2.96 13.77
CA TYR A 80 -5.43 -3.88 12.79
C TYR A 80 -4.52 -4.07 11.56
N SER A 81 -4.09 -2.97 10.95
CA SER A 81 -3.20 -2.98 9.78
C SER A 81 -1.80 -3.52 10.11
N GLN A 82 -1.30 -3.18 11.31
CA GLN A 82 0.01 -3.56 11.80
C GLN A 82 0.09 -5.07 12.02
N GLY A 83 -0.94 -5.67 12.64
CA GLY A 83 -1.01 -7.12 12.84
C GLY A 83 -1.00 -7.91 11.53
N ILE A 84 -1.72 -7.43 10.51
CA ILE A 84 -1.71 -8.03 9.17
C ILE A 84 -0.30 -7.99 8.58
N TRP A 85 0.36 -6.83 8.65
CA TRP A 85 1.67 -6.67 8.05
C TRP A 85 2.76 -7.48 8.74
N ILE A 86 2.73 -7.58 10.08
CA ILE A 86 3.64 -8.46 10.85
C ILE A 86 3.52 -9.90 10.37
N GLU A 87 2.31 -10.40 10.19
CA GLU A 87 2.10 -11.78 9.72
C GLU A 87 2.55 -11.96 8.26
N VAL A 88 2.34 -10.98 7.39
CA VAL A 88 2.83 -11.03 6.00
C VAL A 88 4.37 -11.03 5.95
N LEU A 89 5.04 -10.21 6.75
CA LEU A 89 6.50 -10.20 6.88
C LEU A 89 7.02 -11.55 7.40
N ARG A 90 6.37 -12.12 8.42
CA ARG A 90 6.70 -13.44 8.96
C ARG A 90 6.62 -14.52 7.87
N LYS A 91 5.58 -14.50 7.02
CA LYS A 91 5.46 -15.41 5.87
C LYS A 91 6.55 -15.21 4.82
N CYS A 92 7.10 -14.00 4.73
CA CYS A 92 8.26 -13.68 3.89
C CYS A 92 9.61 -13.98 4.56
N ASN A 93 9.62 -14.69 5.71
CA ASN A 93 10.79 -14.94 6.54
C ASN A 93 11.52 -13.66 6.99
N ILE A 94 10.77 -12.61 7.30
CA ILE A 94 11.29 -11.34 7.81
C ILE A 94 10.75 -11.14 9.24
N ILE A 95 11.65 -10.99 10.20
CA ILE A 95 11.31 -10.72 11.61
C ILE A 95 11.99 -9.42 12.00
N ARG A 96 11.21 -8.35 12.14
CA ARG A 96 11.67 -7.02 12.55
C ARG A 96 10.51 -6.20 13.12
N PRO A 97 10.78 -5.12 13.87
CA PRO A 97 9.74 -4.14 14.20
C PRO A 97 9.18 -3.49 12.93
N ILE A 98 7.91 -3.11 12.99
CA ILE A 98 7.24 -2.36 11.94
C ILE A 98 7.70 -0.90 12.03
N LEU A 99 8.06 -0.33 10.88
CA LEU A 99 8.52 1.06 10.79
C LEU A 99 7.34 1.97 10.41
N PRO A 100 7.43 3.28 10.67
CA PRO A 100 6.53 4.26 10.06
C PRO A 100 6.51 4.11 8.53
N TRP A 101 5.37 4.44 7.91
CA TRP A 101 5.14 4.20 6.48
C TRP A 101 6.30 4.64 5.55
N ALA A 102 6.82 5.85 5.74
CA ALA A 102 7.89 6.39 4.90
C ALA A 102 9.22 5.60 5.03
N GLU A 103 9.57 5.20 6.25
CA GLU A 103 10.75 4.38 6.54
C GLU A 103 10.55 2.94 6.04
N GLU A 104 9.32 2.42 6.14
CA GLU A 104 8.94 1.10 5.66
C GLU A 104 9.10 0.99 4.13
N ILE A 105 8.68 2.01 3.38
CA ILE A 105 8.90 2.09 1.94
C ILE A 105 10.38 2.18 1.60
N SER A 106 11.14 3.02 2.31
CA SER A 106 12.59 3.13 2.10
C SER A 106 13.29 1.80 2.30
N TRP A 107 12.96 1.09 3.39
CA TRP A 107 13.47 -0.24 3.66
C TRP A 107 13.10 -1.24 2.56
N LEU A 108 11.85 -1.25 2.09
CA LEU A 108 11.41 -2.14 1.01
C LEU A 108 12.14 -1.88 -0.30
N VAL A 109 12.42 -0.61 -0.62
CA VAL A 109 13.18 -0.24 -1.83
C VAL A 109 14.59 -0.82 -1.77
N GLU A 110 15.27 -0.69 -0.64
CA GLU A 110 16.62 -1.23 -0.43
C GLU A 110 16.62 -2.78 -0.46
N HIS A 111 15.63 -3.41 0.17
CA HIS A 111 15.59 -4.86 0.41
C HIS A 111 14.83 -5.65 -0.67
N THR A 112 14.41 -5.00 -1.75
CA THR A 112 13.80 -5.63 -2.92
C THR A 112 14.49 -5.26 -4.24
N ASN A 113 15.71 -4.71 -4.18
CA ASN A 113 16.46 -4.38 -5.39
C ASN A 113 16.86 -5.65 -6.16
N GLY A 114 16.30 -5.82 -7.36
CA GLY A 114 16.51 -7.00 -8.22
C GLY A 114 15.24 -7.82 -8.46
N ASN A 115 15.44 -8.99 -9.09
CA ASN A 115 14.36 -9.85 -9.62
C ASN A 115 14.44 -11.30 -9.09
N LYS A 116 15.20 -11.56 -8.02
CA LYS A 116 15.24 -12.89 -7.40
C LYS A 116 13.84 -13.23 -6.84
N PRO A 117 13.38 -14.48 -6.89
CA PRO A 117 12.02 -14.84 -6.47
C PRO A 117 11.61 -14.31 -5.08
N PRO A 118 12.45 -14.38 -4.01
CA PRO A 118 12.09 -13.83 -2.71
C PRO A 118 11.92 -12.31 -2.71
N LEU A 119 12.65 -11.59 -3.56
CA LEU A 119 12.57 -10.13 -3.68
C LEU A 119 11.29 -9.74 -4.42
N VAL A 120 10.96 -10.45 -5.50
CA VAL A 120 9.71 -10.26 -6.25
C VAL A 120 8.51 -10.57 -5.35
N LEU A 121 8.57 -11.65 -4.58
CA LEU A 121 7.55 -12.02 -3.60
C LEU A 121 7.26 -10.87 -2.62
N ARG A 122 8.31 -10.24 -2.07
CA ARG A 122 8.16 -9.08 -1.17
C ARG A 122 7.50 -7.87 -1.84
N LYS A 123 7.80 -7.60 -3.12
CA LYS A 123 7.16 -6.51 -3.89
C LYS A 123 5.66 -6.78 -4.08
N ILE A 124 5.29 -8.01 -4.41
CA ILE A 124 3.90 -8.40 -4.56
C ILE A 124 3.20 -8.33 -3.19
N ALA A 125 3.84 -8.84 -2.14
CA ALA A 125 3.30 -8.88 -0.78
C ALA A 125 2.94 -7.48 -0.25
N ILE A 126 3.80 -6.47 -0.42
CA ILE A 126 3.46 -5.09 -0.01
C ILE A 126 2.30 -4.53 -0.84
N GLY A 127 2.32 -4.73 -2.16
CA GLY A 127 1.25 -4.25 -3.04
C GLY A 127 -0.10 -4.87 -2.68
N SER A 128 -0.14 -6.18 -2.45
CA SER A 128 -1.34 -6.90 -2.03
C SER A 128 -1.79 -6.49 -0.63
N THR A 129 -0.86 -6.27 0.31
CA THR A 129 -1.20 -5.79 1.66
C THR A 129 -1.89 -4.43 1.61
N VAL A 130 -1.29 -3.46 0.93
CA VAL A 130 -1.85 -2.10 0.79
C VAL A 130 -3.22 -2.15 0.13
N TYR A 131 -3.34 -2.90 -0.97
CA TYR A 131 -4.60 -3.03 -1.67
C TYR A 131 -5.70 -3.66 -0.81
N GLN A 132 -5.41 -4.77 -0.13
CA GLN A 132 -6.42 -5.47 0.68
C GLN A 132 -6.84 -4.66 1.90
N ILE A 133 -5.92 -3.93 2.55
CA ILE A 133 -6.24 -2.99 3.63
C ILE A 133 -7.14 -1.87 3.11
N TRP A 134 -6.81 -1.27 1.96
CA TRP A 134 -7.63 -0.23 1.34
C TRP A 134 -9.04 -0.73 1.00
N MET A 135 -9.14 -1.93 0.43
CA MET A 135 -10.40 -2.58 0.09
C MET A 135 -11.23 -2.90 1.34
N GLU A 136 -10.59 -3.33 2.43
CA GLU A 136 -11.27 -3.58 3.70
C GLU A 136 -11.77 -2.29 4.34
N ARG A 137 -10.97 -1.22 4.35
CA ARG A 137 -11.41 0.10 4.78
C ARG A 137 -12.67 0.52 4.02
N ASN A 138 -12.64 0.43 2.69
CA ASN A 138 -13.80 0.77 1.85
C ASN A 138 -15.01 -0.15 2.11
N ARG A 139 -14.79 -1.45 2.38
CA ARG A 139 -15.86 -2.37 2.78
C ARG A 139 -16.54 -1.89 4.06
N ARG A 140 -15.78 -1.49 5.07
CA ARG A 140 -16.32 -0.97 6.34
C ARG A 140 -17.08 0.33 6.14
N SER A 141 -16.55 1.25 5.33
CA SER A 141 -17.20 2.54 5.04
C SER A 141 -18.51 2.40 4.26
N PHE A 142 -18.57 1.57 3.22
CA PHE A 142 -19.70 1.56 2.28
C PHE A 142 -20.64 0.36 2.42
N LYS A 143 -20.17 -0.73 3.04
CA LYS A 143 -20.95 -1.98 3.19
C LYS A 143 -21.21 -2.36 4.63
N ASN A 144 -20.65 -1.62 5.61
CA ASN A 144 -20.76 -1.89 7.04
C ASN A 144 -20.48 -3.37 7.40
N SER A 145 -19.46 -3.94 6.74
CA SER A 145 -19.05 -5.34 6.90
C SER A 145 -17.59 -5.39 7.29
N PHE A 146 -17.27 -6.21 8.29
CA PHE A 146 -15.99 -6.21 8.98
C PHE A 146 -15.35 -7.58 8.87
N LEU A 147 -14.21 -7.67 8.19
CA LEU A 147 -13.44 -8.90 8.14
C LEU A 147 -12.39 -8.93 9.25
N PRO A 148 -12.16 -10.10 9.87
CA PRO A 148 -11.07 -10.25 10.82
C PRO A 148 -9.71 -10.25 10.08
N PRO A 149 -8.60 -9.90 10.76
CA PRO A 149 -7.28 -9.81 10.14
C PRO A 149 -6.88 -11.07 9.36
N GLU A 150 -7.22 -12.25 9.87
CA GLU A 150 -6.89 -13.55 9.28
C GLU A 150 -7.55 -13.74 7.91
N ALA A 151 -8.75 -13.19 7.72
CA ALA A 151 -9.43 -13.22 6.43
C ALA A 151 -8.74 -12.32 5.40
N ILE A 152 -8.17 -11.19 5.83
CA ILE A 152 -7.38 -10.32 4.97
C ILE A 152 -6.05 -10.98 4.61
N ILE A 153 -5.37 -11.58 5.60
CA ILE A 153 -4.12 -12.33 5.37
C ILE A 153 -4.33 -13.45 4.34
N ARG A 154 -5.43 -14.21 4.44
CA ARG A 154 -5.75 -15.25 3.44
C ARG A 154 -5.94 -14.70 2.03
N LYS A 155 -6.53 -13.50 1.90
CA LYS A 155 -6.65 -12.84 0.59
C LYS A 155 -5.30 -12.43 0.04
N ILE A 156 -4.45 -11.82 0.87
CA ILE A 156 -3.08 -11.46 0.50
C ILE A 156 -2.31 -12.70 0.03
N GLN A 157 -2.45 -13.84 0.73
CA GLN A 157 -1.84 -15.10 0.31
C GLN A 157 -2.38 -15.66 -1.01
N SER A 158 -3.64 -15.37 -1.34
CA SER A 158 -4.24 -15.82 -2.62
C SER A 158 -3.79 -14.95 -3.79
N ASP A 159 -3.36 -13.71 -3.51
CA ASP A 159 -2.86 -12.75 -4.49
C ASP A 159 -1.36 -12.95 -4.83
N VAL A 160 -0.65 -13.77 -4.06
CA VAL A 160 0.81 -13.95 -4.11
C VAL A 160 1.14 -15.35 -4.60
#